data_AF-A0A024TG30-F1
#
_entry.id   AF-A0A024TG30-F1
#
_cell.length_a   1.000
_cell.length_b   1.000
_cell.length_c   1.000
_cell.angle_alpha   90.00
_cell.angle_beta   90.00
_cell.angle_gamma   90.00
#
_symmetry.space_group_name_H-M   'P 1'
#
loop_
_entity.id
_entity.type
_entity.pdbx_description
1 polymer ?
#
loop_
_entity_poly.entity_id
_entity_poly.type
_entity_poly.pdbx_seq_one_letter_code
_entity_poly.pdbx_strand_id
1 'polypeptide(L)'
;MATRGIPRLVVVTQPASSFFKDEGGRANYLTVQVGLRDGAGSSMSVPLRITLLFESGQVVDDQDIFRVMGSNALTLHSDDPVATIHFRLEKVGCTLASRGSCPVVHVQVSRRNDGQRFKLKFDVDPARSVVCGVAAVMTTPICVMSKRKSGDGAAISTGGDGCHSRKIPKHTDGPSTVSKQVAAMQAQLSRLMALVEAQHRLLTRLTSPHVPKDLDTLLTEEDVSFRAAMMDASDHVTSVLHHAAPLGTYYR
;
A
#
# COMPACT_ATOMS: atom_id res chain seq x y z
N MET A 1 51.15 2.15 7.22
CA MET A 1 50.27 0.97 7.22
C MET A 1 48.84 1.46 6.97
N ALA A 2 48.32 1.27 5.75
CA ALA A 2 46.93 1.62 5.46
C ALA A 2 46.02 0.54 6.06
N THR A 3 45.14 0.92 6.97
CA THR A 3 44.08 0.06 7.47
C THR A 3 43.23 -0.41 6.29
N ARG A 4 43.36 -1.69 5.90
CA ARG A 4 42.44 -2.32 4.95
C ARG A 4 41.07 -2.34 5.59
N GLY A 5 40.18 -1.45 5.12
CA GLY A 5 38.80 -1.42 5.58
C GLY A 5 38.07 -2.69 5.17
N ILE A 6 37.03 -3.05 5.93
CA ILE A 6 36.11 -4.11 5.56
C ILE A 6 35.30 -3.62 4.35
N PRO A 7 35.17 -4.41 3.27
CA PRO A 7 34.42 -4.01 2.09
C PRO A 7 32.96 -3.71 2.47
N ARG A 8 32.43 -2.59 1.96
CA ARG A 8 31.05 -2.17 2.24
C ARG A 8 30.33 -1.71 0.98
N LEU A 9 29.06 -2.11 0.85
CA LEU A 9 28.19 -1.62 -0.21
C LEU A 9 27.67 -0.22 0.13
N VAL A 10 27.65 0.64 -0.87
CA VAL A 10 27.14 2.02 -0.76
C VAL A 10 26.29 2.33 -1.98
N VAL A 11 25.11 2.91 -1.77
CA VAL A 11 24.34 3.51 -2.87
C VAL A 11 24.97 4.85 -3.20
N VAL A 12 25.57 4.94 -4.39
CA VAL A 12 26.24 6.14 -4.91
C VAL A 12 25.20 7.13 -5.44
N THR A 13 24.25 6.62 -6.24
CA THR A 13 23.17 7.43 -6.83
C THR A 13 21.84 6.79 -6.49
N GLN A 14 20.97 7.54 -5.83
CA GLN A 14 19.62 7.10 -5.50
C GLN A 14 18.71 7.17 -6.73
N PRO A 15 17.76 6.24 -6.88
CA PRO A 15 16.71 6.36 -7.89
C PRO A 15 15.78 7.53 -7.56
N ALA A 16 15.06 8.03 -8.57
CA ALA A 16 14.06 9.05 -8.37
C ALA A 16 13.00 8.59 -7.34
N SER A 17 12.59 9.51 -6.46
CA SER A 17 11.62 9.23 -5.40
C SER A 17 10.21 8.93 -5.91
N SER A 18 9.89 9.36 -7.13
CA SER A 18 8.64 9.11 -7.83
C SER A 18 8.92 8.69 -9.27
N PHE A 19 8.07 7.80 -9.79
CA PHE A 19 8.22 7.23 -11.13
C PHE A 19 6.85 7.02 -11.77
N PHE A 20 6.61 7.65 -12.92
CA PHE A 20 5.38 7.44 -13.68
C PHE A 20 5.56 6.30 -14.68
N LYS A 21 4.99 5.13 -14.38
CA LYS A 21 5.23 3.91 -15.18
C LYS A 21 4.65 3.96 -16.60
N ASP A 22 3.65 4.81 -16.83
CA ASP A 22 2.96 4.95 -18.11
C ASP A 22 3.57 6.06 -19.00
N GLU A 23 4.58 6.79 -18.51
CA GLU A 23 5.26 7.83 -19.28
C GLU A 23 6.47 7.29 -20.05
N GLY A 24 6.81 7.91 -21.18
CA GLY A 24 8.11 7.73 -21.86
C GLY A 24 8.40 6.34 -22.47
N GLY A 25 7.40 5.45 -22.54
CA GLY A 25 7.51 4.17 -23.24
C GLY A 25 8.64 3.27 -22.71
N ARG A 26 9.28 2.50 -23.61
CA ARG A 26 10.34 1.53 -23.25
C ARG A 26 11.64 2.20 -22.75
N ALA A 27 11.86 3.47 -23.08
CA ALA A 27 13.04 4.22 -22.69
C ALA A 27 12.93 4.85 -21.28
N ASN A 28 11.77 4.79 -20.65
CA ASN A 28 11.59 5.34 -19.30
C ASN A 28 11.95 4.30 -18.23
N TYR A 29 13.01 4.56 -17.49
CA TYR A 29 13.53 3.70 -16.43
C TYR A 29 14.06 4.52 -15.26
N LEU A 30 14.14 3.88 -14.10
CA LEU A 30 14.86 4.38 -12.95
C LEU A 30 16.32 3.95 -13.03
N THR A 31 17.20 4.78 -12.47
CA THR A 31 18.63 4.49 -12.41
C THR A 31 19.07 4.51 -10.95
N VAL A 32 19.82 3.51 -10.56
CA VAL A 32 20.50 3.44 -9.27
C VAL A 32 21.94 3.05 -9.50
N GLN A 33 22.86 3.66 -8.75
CA GLN A 33 24.27 3.28 -8.78
C GLN A 33 24.65 2.75 -7.41
N VAL A 34 25.25 1.57 -7.40
CA VAL A 34 25.73 0.91 -6.18
C VAL A 34 27.22 0.68 -6.36
N GLY A 35 28.00 0.95 -5.32
CA GLY A 35 29.42 0.72 -5.37
C GLY A 35 29.96 -0.01 -4.14
N LEU A 36 31.14 -0.58 -4.29
CA LEU A 36 31.90 -1.22 -3.22
C LEU A 36 33.00 -0.28 -2.75
N ARG A 37 32.93 0.15 -1.49
CA ARG A 37 34.00 0.92 -0.84
C ARG A 37 34.92 -0.02 -0.08
N ASP A 38 36.18 0.40 0.04
CA ASP A 38 37.19 -0.24 0.89
C ASP A 38 37.59 -1.69 0.47
N GLY A 39 37.25 -2.10 -0.76
CA GLY A 39 37.68 -3.35 -1.39
C GLY A 39 39.13 -3.26 -1.88
N ALA A 40 40.10 -3.37 -0.98
CA ALA A 40 41.51 -3.18 -1.33
C ALA A 40 42.12 -4.41 -2.04
N GLY A 41 42.31 -4.29 -3.36
CA GLY A 41 43.51 -4.82 -4.03
C GLY A 41 43.50 -6.26 -4.54
N SER A 42 42.32 -6.82 -4.84
CA SER A 42 42.25 -8.07 -5.60
C SER A 42 41.17 -7.91 -6.66
N SER A 43 41.42 -8.39 -7.88
CA SER A 43 40.48 -8.38 -9.01
C SER A 43 39.28 -9.28 -8.69
N MET A 44 38.44 -8.83 -7.76
CA MET A 44 37.26 -9.55 -7.33
C MET A 44 36.06 -9.02 -8.09
N SER A 45 35.30 -9.95 -8.67
CA SER A 45 33.95 -9.74 -9.15
C SER A 45 32.98 -10.06 -8.02
N VAL A 46 32.17 -9.09 -7.59
CA VAL A 46 31.18 -9.24 -6.53
C VAL A 46 29.78 -9.28 -7.17
N PRO A 47 29.17 -10.46 -7.32
CA PRO A 47 27.81 -10.56 -7.82
C PRO A 47 26.82 -10.01 -6.79
N LEU A 48 25.89 -9.18 -7.27
CA LEU A 48 24.85 -8.56 -6.48
C LEU A 48 23.53 -9.31 -6.65
N ARG A 49 22.82 -9.46 -5.54
CA ARG A 49 21.43 -9.87 -5.49
C ARG A 49 20.57 -8.67 -5.12
N ILE A 50 19.51 -8.45 -5.89
CA ILE A 50 18.53 -7.38 -5.64
C ILE A 50 17.27 -8.00 -5.08
N THR A 51 16.72 -7.40 -4.03
CA THR A 51 15.42 -7.77 -3.49
C THR A 51 14.56 -6.53 -3.36
N LEU A 52 13.35 -6.58 -3.91
CA LEU A 52 12.34 -5.55 -3.79
C LEU A 52 11.63 -5.67 -2.44
N LEU A 53 11.62 -4.57 -1.70
CA LEU A 53 10.97 -4.45 -0.40
C LEU A 53 9.91 -3.36 -0.44
N PHE A 54 8.92 -3.46 0.43
CA PHE A 54 8.08 -2.32 0.80
C PHE A 54 8.86 -1.33 1.67
N GLU A 55 8.35 -0.10 1.81
CA GLU A 55 8.93 0.91 2.70
C GLU A 55 9.06 0.42 4.16
N SER A 56 8.13 -0.44 4.59
CA SER A 56 8.13 -1.12 5.89
C SER A 56 9.30 -2.11 6.07
N GLY A 57 10.00 -2.48 5.00
CA GLY A 57 11.07 -3.48 5.01
C GLY A 57 10.59 -4.91 4.73
N GLN A 58 9.28 -5.14 4.62
CA GLN A 58 8.74 -6.44 4.21
C GLN A 58 9.08 -6.74 2.75
N VAL A 59 9.37 -8.01 2.45
CA VAL A 59 9.65 -8.46 1.09
C VAL A 59 8.36 -8.42 0.27
N VAL A 60 8.46 -7.94 -0.97
CA VAL A 60 7.35 -8.00 -1.91
C VAL A 60 7.19 -9.42 -2.41
N ASP A 61 5.98 -9.99 -2.36
CA ASP A 61 5.78 -11.39 -2.76
C ASP A 61 6.11 -11.63 -4.24
N ASP A 62 5.66 -10.73 -5.11
CA ASP A 62 5.93 -10.76 -6.54
C ASP A 62 7.18 -9.93 -6.85
N GLN A 63 8.34 -10.59 -6.94
CA GLN A 63 9.60 -9.95 -7.32
C GLN A 63 9.69 -9.68 -8.82
N ASP A 64 8.87 -10.33 -9.67
CA ASP A 64 8.90 -10.19 -11.13
C ASP A 64 8.38 -8.81 -11.60
N ILE A 65 7.80 -8.04 -10.68
CA ILE A 65 7.43 -6.65 -10.92
C ILE A 65 8.67 -5.77 -11.12
N PHE A 66 9.81 -6.14 -10.54
CA PHE A 66 11.10 -5.48 -10.75
C PHE A 66 11.79 -6.05 -11.99
N ARG A 67 12.05 -5.18 -12.96
CA ARG A 67 12.71 -5.54 -14.22
C ARG A 67 13.94 -4.70 -14.45
N VAL A 68 15.09 -5.36 -14.57
CA VAL A 68 16.33 -4.71 -15.00
C VAL A 68 16.28 -4.47 -16.50
N MET A 69 16.75 -3.30 -16.92
CA MET A 69 16.84 -2.86 -18.31
C MET A 69 18.29 -2.94 -18.76
N GLY A 70 18.54 -3.55 -19.93
CA GLY A 70 19.88 -3.63 -20.53
C GLY A 70 20.59 -4.95 -20.25
N SER A 71 21.93 -4.94 -20.33
CA SER A 71 22.75 -6.14 -20.14
C SER A 71 22.91 -6.46 -18.65
N ASN A 72 22.64 -7.70 -18.28
CA ASN A 72 22.27 -8.17 -16.94
C ASN A 72 23.45 -8.39 -15.97
N ALA A 73 24.57 -7.71 -16.14
CA ALA A 73 25.73 -7.91 -15.27
C ALA A 73 25.55 -7.13 -13.96
N LEU A 74 24.80 -7.69 -13.02
CA LEU A 74 24.72 -7.23 -11.63
C LEU A 74 26.00 -7.64 -10.88
N THR A 75 27.17 -7.25 -11.38
CA THR A 75 28.46 -7.65 -10.83
C THR A 75 29.31 -6.40 -10.67
N LEU A 76 29.78 -6.15 -9.44
CA LEU A 76 30.76 -5.10 -9.18
C LEU A 76 32.15 -5.63 -9.49
N HIS A 77 32.91 -4.88 -10.24
CA HIS A 77 34.30 -5.20 -10.52
C HIS A 77 35.21 -4.30 -9.69
N SER A 78 36.44 -4.74 -9.44
CA SER A 78 37.40 -3.89 -8.71
C SER A 78 37.91 -2.74 -9.58
N ASP A 79 37.94 -2.94 -10.90
CA ASP A 79 38.33 -1.92 -11.89
C ASP A 79 37.21 -0.90 -12.14
N ASP A 80 35.96 -1.32 -12.02
CA ASP A 80 34.78 -0.46 -12.01
C ASP A 80 33.95 -0.72 -10.74
N PRO A 81 34.29 -0.03 -9.63
CA PRO A 81 33.70 -0.28 -8.32
C PRO A 81 32.26 0.21 -8.21
N VAL A 82 31.63 0.66 -9.30
CA VAL A 82 30.27 1.18 -9.34
C VAL A 82 29.46 0.49 -10.43
N ALA A 83 28.44 -0.26 -10.05
CA ALA A 83 27.46 -0.81 -10.98
C ALA A 83 26.32 0.20 -11.19
N THR A 84 26.06 0.55 -12.44
CA THR A 84 24.87 1.31 -12.84
C THR A 84 23.76 0.35 -13.24
N ILE A 85 22.61 0.48 -12.59
CA ILE A 85 21.48 -0.42 -12.78
C ILE A 85 20.29 0.42 -13.24
N HIS A 86 19.83 0.15 -14.46
CA HIS A 86 18.61 0.70 -15.00
C HIS A 86 17.48 -0.30 -14.76
N PHE A 87 16.34 0.14 -14.25
CA PHE A 87 15.24 -0.76 -13.91
C PHE A 87 13.87 -0.11 -14.05
N ARG A 88 12.82 -0.95 -14.11
CA ARG A 88 11.41 -0.55 -14.14
C ARG A 88 10.61 -1.37 -13.16
N LEU A 89 9.49 -0.80 -12.73
CA LEU A 89 8.49 -1.46 -11.91
C LEU A 89 7.19 -1.57 -12.74
N GLU A 90 6.98 -2.70 -13.43
CA GLU A 90 5.98 -2.82 -14.51
C GLU A 90 4.59 -3.27 -14.00
N LYS A 91 4.52 -4.32 -13.18
CA LYS A 91 3.27 -4.96 -12.77
C LYS A 91 2.96 -4.78 -11.28
N VAL A 92 2.86 -3.54 -10.83
CA VAL A 92 2.30 -3.27 -9.49
C VAL A 92 0.76 -3.43 -9.58
N GLY A 93 0.20 -4.60 -9.20
CA GLY A 93 -1.18 -5.01 -9.46
C GLY A 93 -1.68 -6.22 -8.64
N CYS A 94 -2.65 -5.97 -7.76
CA CYS A 94 -3.17 -6.88 -6.71
C CYS A 94 -3.54 -8.29 -7.16
N THR A 95 -2.79 -9.29 -6.71
CA THR A 95 -3.26 -10.68 -6.61
C THR A 95 -3.88 -10.89 -5.23
N LEU A 96 -5.21 -11.01 -5.18
CA LEU A 96 -5.88 -11.64 -4.03
C LEU A 96 -5.41 -13.10 -3.98
N ALA A 97 -4.55 -13.43 -3.03
CA ALA A 97 -4.44 -14.80 -2.58
C ALA A 97 -5.67 -15.10 -1.70
N SER A 98 -6.78 -15.50 -2.34
CA SER A 98 -7.80 -16.25 -1.61
C SER A 98 -7.22 -17.65 -1.41
N ARG A 99 -6.79 -17.96 -0.18
CA ARG A 99 -6.76 -19.32 0.37
C ARG A 99 -6.25 -19.31 1.82
N GLY A 100 -7.21 -19.37 2.74
CA GLY A 100 -7.14 -20.13 3.99
C GLY A 100 -6.03 -19.78 4.99
N SER A 101 -6.44 -19.09 6.05
CA SER A 101 -5.73 -18.87 7.33
C SER A 101 -4.57 -17.86 7.31
N CYS A 102 -4.59 -16.97 8.31
CA CYS A 102 -3.65 -15.87 8.60
C CYS A 102 -3.85 -14.60 7.74
N PRO A 103 -4.23 -13.45 8.33
CA PRO A 103 -4.28 -12.18 7.62
C PRO A 103 -2.86 -11.62 7.48
N VAL A 104 -2.10 -12.12 6.51
CA VAL A 104 -0.93 -11.41 6.00
C VAL A 104 -1.46 -10.29 5.11
N VAL A 105 -1.16 -9.05 5.48
CA VAL A 105 -1.62 -7.84 4.80
C VAL A 105 -0.87 -7.73 3.47
N HIS A 106 -1.37 -8.43 2.44
CA HIS A 106 -0.90 -8.33 1.07
C HIS A 106 -1.42 -7.03 0.45
N VAL A 107 -0.61 -5.97 0.49
CA VAL A 107 -0.98 -4.68 -0.08
C VAL A 107 -0.29 -4.49 -1.42
N GLN A 108 -1.10 -4.20 -2.42
CA GLN A 108 -0.68 -4.04 -3.80
C GLN A 108 -1.11 -2.67 -4.32
N VAL A 109 -0.15 -1.91 -4.82
CA VAL A 109 -0.30 -0.53 -5.31
C VAL A 109 -0.64 -0.55 -6.79
N SER A 110 -1.90 -0.74 -7.09
CA SER A 110 -2.43 -0.24 -8.35
C SER A 110 -3.72 0.45 -8.01
N ARG A 111 -3.74 1.75 -8.30
CA ARG A 111 -4.97 2.53 -8.48
C ARG A 111 -5.71 2.94 -7.20
N ARG A 112 -5.58 2.32 -6.02
CA ARG A 112 -6.34 2.77 -4.82
C ARG A 112 -5.55 3.05 -3.54
N ASN A 113 -4.22 2.95 -3.56
CA ASN A 113 -3.39 3.25 -2.39
C ASN A 113 -2.33 4.30 -2.78
N ASP A 114 -2.70 5.57 -2.69
CA ASP A 114 -1.87 6.75 -2.97
C ASP A 114 -0.73 6.93 -1.94
N GLY A 115 0.19 5.98 -1.83
CA GLY A 115 1.31 6.15 -0.91
C GLY A 115 2.21 4.97 -0.65
N GLN A 116 1.99 3.80 -1.27
CA GLN A 116 2.91 2.70 -1.04
C GLN A 116 4.19 2.86 -1.84
N ARG A 117 5.31 2.80 -1.13
CA ARG A 117 6.65 3.02 -1.65
C ARG A 117 7.48 1.76 -1.53
N PHE A 118 8.45 1.64 -2.43
CA PHE A 118 9.32 0.48 -2.56
C PHE A 118 10.76 0.85 -2.28
N LYS A 119 11.52 -0.05 -1.67
CA LYS A 119 12.97 0.06 -1.52
C LYS A 119 13.62 -1.11 -2.26
N LEU A 120 14.78 -0.85 -2.86
CA LEU A 120 15.63 -1.93 -3.35
C LEU A 120 16.67 -2.24 -2.28
N LYS A 121 16.79 -3.50 -1.90
CA LYS A 121 17.89 -4.03 -1.09
C LYS A 121 18.91 -4.66 -2.03
N PHE A 122 20.15 -4.20 -1.93
CA PHE A 122 21.31 -4.78 -2.59
C PHE A 122 22.11 -5.58 -1.58
N ASP A 123 22.36 -6.82 -1.92
CA ASP A 123 23.12 -7.77 -1.11
C ASP A 123 24.17 -8.44 -1.99
N VAL A 124 25.20 -9.01 -1.38
CA VAL A 124 26.13 -9.88 -2.10
C VAL A 124 25.44 -11.21 -2.29
N ASP A 125 25.48 -11.78 -3.50
CA ASP A 125 24.91 -13.09 -3.75
C ASP A 125 25.79 -14.17 -3.09
N PRO A 126 25.32 -14.81 -1.98
CA PRO A 126 26.13 -15.79 -1.27
C PRO A 126 26.34 -17.07 -2.08
N ALA A 127 25.50 -17.34 -3.09
CA ALA A 127 25.63 -18.53 -3.93
C ALA A 127 26.72 -18.36 -4.99
N ARG A 128 27.08 -17.11 -5.32
CA ARG A 128 27.99 -16.77 -6.43
C ARG A 128 29.24 -16.02 -5.97
N SER A 129 29.30 -15.60 -4.71
CA SER A 129 30.44 -14.87 -4.15
C SER A 129 31.08 -15.62 -2.99
N VAL A 130 32.41 -15.54 -2.92
CA VAL A 130 33.21 -15.94 -1.75
C VAL A 130 33.33 -14.81 -0.72
N VAL A 131 32.87 -13.60 -1.06
CA VAL A 131 32.92 -12.43 -0.18
C VAL A 131 31.78 -12.52 0.83
N CYS A 132 32.14 -12.57 2.11
CA CYS A 132 31.19 -12.64 3.24
C CYS A 132 31.38 -11.43 4.17
N GLY A 133 30.35 -11.11 4.96
CA GLY A 133 30.40 -10.04 5.96
C GLY A 133 30.16 -8.62 5.41
N VAL A 134 29.78 -8.49 4.14
CA VAL A 134 29.38 -7.21 3.55
C VAL A 134 27.92 -6.94 3.89
N ALA A 135 27.64 -5.84 4.59
CA ALA A 135 26.28 -5.45 4.94
C ALA A 135 25.48 -5.05 3.68
N ALA A 136 24.24 -5.53 3.61
CA ALA A 136 23.31 -5.12 2.56
C ALA A 136 22.97 -3.62 2.65
N VAL A 137 22.78 -2.98 1.50
CA VAL A 137 22.44 -1.57 1.42
C VAL A 137 21.06 -1.39 0.78
N MET A 138 20.32 -0.36 1.20
CA MET A 138 18.99 -0.07 0.70
C MET A 138 18.90 1.30 0.03
N THR A 139 18.03 1.43 -0.97
CA THR A 139 17.69 2.72 -1.56
C THR A 139 16.73 3.52 -0.70
N THR A 140 16.62 4.81 -1.01
CA THR A 140 15.47 5.60 -0.59
C THR A 140 14.17 5.02 -1.17
N PRO A 141 13.03 5.18 -0.47
CA PRO A 141 11.77 4.65 -0.97
C PRO A 141 11.28 5.36 -2.24
N ILE A 142 10.73 4.57 -3.18
CA ILE A 142 10.31 4.95 -4.52
C ILE A 142 8.79 4.80 -4.62
N CYS A 143 8.11 5.86 -5.05
CA CYS A 143 6.67 5.83 -5.34
C CYS A 143 6.44 5.54 -6.83
N VAL A 144 5.70 4.47 -7.14
CA VAL A 144 5.33 4.15 -8.53
C VAL A 144 3.93 4.65 -8.80
N MET A 145 3.83 5.59 -9.74
CA MET A 145 2.61 6.26 -10.12
C MET A 145 2.15 5.80 -11.51
N SER A 146 0.84 5.83 -11.73
CA SER A 146 0.22 5.60 -13.03
C SER A 146 -0.54 6.85 -13.41
N LYS A 147 -0.23 7.44 -14.57
CA LYS A 147 -1.06 8.51 -15.11
C LYS A 147 -2.34 7.86 -15.62
N ARG A 148 -3.35 7.78 -14.78
CA ARG A 148 -4.70 7.62 -15.33
C ARG A 148 -4.99 8.87 -16.14
N LYS A 149 -5.35 8.69 -17.40
CA LYS A 149 -6.14 9.71 -18.10
C LYS A 149 -7.44 9.83 -17.31
N SER A 150 -7.50 10.80 -16.40
CA SER A 150 -8.79 11.33 -15.94
C SER A 150 -9.59 11.61 -17.20
N GLY A 151 -10.84 11.16 -17.26
CA GLY A 151 -11.73 11.45 -18.37
C GLY A 151 -11.98 12.95 -18.60
N ASP A 152 -11.43 13.81 -17.76
CA ASP A 152 -11.40 15.26 -17.95
C ASP A 152 -9.98 15.72 -18.29
N GLY A 153 -9.83 16.12 -19.55
CA GLY A 153 -8.60 16.70 -20.07
C GLY A 153 -8.31 18.05 -19.43
N ALA A 154 -7.21 18.11 -18.69
CA ALA A 154 -6.45 19.34 -18.49
C ALA A 154 -4.98 19.03 -18.80
N ALA A 155 -4.69 18.95 -20.10
CA ALA A 155 -3.33 18.97 -20.59
C ALA A 155 -2.81 20.41 -20.42
N ILE A 156 -1.86 20.60 -19.49
CA ILE A 156 -0.95 21.75 -19.57
C ILE A 156 0.06 21.37 -20.65
N SER A 157 -0.25 21.70 -21.90
CA SER A 157 0.70 21.70 -23.01
C SER A 157 1.11 23.15 -23.26
N THR A 158 2.33 23.49 -22.85
CA THR A 158 3.01 24.70 -23.27
C THR A 158 3.40 24.62 -24.74
N GLY A 159 2.83 25.52 -25.55
CA GLY A 159 3.43 26.09 -26.77
C GLY A 159 3.26 25.30 -28.08
N GLY A 160 2.63 25.95 -29.08
CA GLY A 160 2.74 25.58 -30.49
C GLY A 160 1.50 25.87 -31.32
N ASP A 161 1.53 26.96 -32.08
CA ASP A 161 0.52 27.45 -33.04
C ASP A 161 -0.03 26.40 -34.02
N GLY A 162 -1.31 26.54 -34.37
CA GLY A 162 -1.92 25.80 -35.47
C GLY A 162 -3.45 25.85 -35.45
N CYS A 163 -4.02 26.83 -36.17
CA CYS A 163 -5.44 26.98 -36.43
C CYS A 163 -6.06 25.77 -37.13
N HIS A 164 -7.26 25.32 -36.72
CA HIS A 164 -8.44 25.09 -37.58
C HIS A 164 -9.63 24.44 -36.82
N SER A 165 -10.77 25.13 -36.92
CA SER A 165 -12.16 24.67 -36.77
C SER A 165 -12.66 24.12 -35.42
N ARG A 166 -13.13 25.08 -34.61
CA ARG A 166 -14.15 24.93 -33.56
C ARG A 166 -15.38 24.16 -34.05
N LYS A 167 -15.68 23.02 -33.42
CA LYS A 167 -17.07 22.60 -33.18
C LYS A 167 -17.34 22.78 -31.69
N ILE A 168 -18.17 23.78 -31.41
CA ILE A 168 -18.67 24.15 -30.09
C ILE A 168 -19.70 23.10 -29.66
N PRO A 169 -19.58 22.46 -28.48
CA PRO A 169 -20.74 22.03 -27.73
C PRO A 169 -21.09 23.13 -26.71
N LYS A 170 -22.37 23.50 -26.74
CA LYS A 170 -23.00 24.50 -25.89
C LYS A 170 -22.70 24.29 -24.40
N HIS A 171 -22.45 25.42 -23.77
CA HIS A 171 -22.40 25.65 -22.34
C HIS A 171 -23.83 25.57 -21.76
N THR A 172 -24.09 24.64 -20.84
CA THR A 172 -25.18 24.72 -19.84
C THR A 172 -24.81 23.91 -18.60
N ASP A 173 -24.96 24.56 -17.44
CA ASP A 173 -25.15 24.01 -16.07
C ASP A 173 -23.94 23.85 -15.13
N GLY A 174 -23.47 24.99 -14.59
CA GLY A 174 -23.88 25.46 -13.26
C GLY A 174 -23.41 24.74 -11.97
N PRO A 175 -23.48 25.44 -10.81
CA PRO A 175 -22.84 25.17 -9.49
C PRO A 175 -23.13 23.81 -8.80
N SER A 176 -23.80 22.89 -9.46
CA SER A 176 -24.22 21.59 -8.92
C SER A 176 -23.08 20.61 -8.67
N THR A 177 -21.97 20.72 -9.42
CA THR A 177 -20.80 19.85 -9.27
C THR A 177 -20.02 20.17 -8.00
N VAL A 178 -19.81 21.46 -7.74
CA VAL A 178 -19.15 21.95 -6.52
C VAL A 178 -20.02 21.63 -5.29
N SER A 179 -21.33 21.86 -5.34
CA SER A 179 -22.22 21.49 -4.23
C SER A 179 -22.22 20.00 -3.92
N LYS A 180 -22.17 19.13 -4.95
CA LYS A 180 -22.02 17.68 -4.76
C LYS A 180 -20.68 17.32 -4.13
N GLN A 181 -19.60 18.00 -4.53
CA GLN A 181 -18.26 17.79 -3.98
C GLN A 181 -18.17 18.25 -2.52
N VAL A 182 -18.75 19.41 -2.19
CA VAL A 182 -18.85 19.92 -0.81
C VAL A 182 -19.66 18.96 0.07
N ALA A 183 -20.79 18.45 -0.41
CA ALA A 183 -21.59 17.47 0.32
C ALA A 183 -20.83 16.15 0.56
N ALA A 184 -20.07 15.68 -0.43
CA ALA A 184 -19.25 14.48 -0.29
C ALA A 184 -18.12 14.66 0.74
N MET A 185 -17.45 15.83 0.73
CA MET A 185 -16.43 16.18 1.73
C MET A 185 -17.04 16.31 3.13
N GLN A 186 -18.20 16.95 3.26
CA GLN A 186 -18.91 17.08 4.53
C GLN A 186 -19.21 15.69 5.12
N ALA A 187 -19.72 14.76 4.30
CA ALA A 187 -20.00 13.38 4.72
C ALA A 187 -18.73 12.62 5.13
N GLN A 188 -17.59 12.87 4.47
CA GLN A 188 -16.31 12.28 4.86
C GLN A 188 -15.82 12.82 6.22
N LEU A 189 -15.93 14.12 6.46
CA LEU A 189 -15.57 14.74 7.73
C LEU A 189 -16.44 14.23 8.87
N SER A 190 -17.75 14.11 8.67
CA SER A 190 -18.67 13.55 9.69
C SER A 190 -18.30 12.12 10.06
N ARG A 191 -17.91 11.29 9.09
CA ARG A 191 -17.45 9.91 9.35
C ARG A 191 -16.15 9.88 10.15
N LEU A 192 -15.18 10.74 9.80
CA LEU A 192 -13.92 10.82 10.52
C LEU A 192 -14.12 11.31 11.97
N MET A 193 -14.97 12.32 12.18
CA MET A 193 -15.34 12.76 13.52
C MET A 193 -15.96 11.64 14.36
N ALA A 194 -16.89 10.86 13.79
CA ALA A 194 -17.52 9.75 14.50
C ALA A 194 -16.50 8.66 14.89
N LEU A 195 -15.51 8.39 14.03
CA LEU A 195 -14.44 7.42 14.33
C LEU A 195 -13.51 7.94 15.44
N VAL A 196 -13.13 9.21 15.39
CA VAL A 196 -12.31 9.83 16.43
C VAL A 196 -13.03 9.84 17.77
N GLU A 197 -14.33 10.15 17.79
CA GLU A 197 -15.14 10.10 19.00
C GLU A 197 -15.26 8.68 19.56
N ALA A 198 -15.47 7.68 18.69
CA ALA A 198 -15.50 6.28 19.09
C ALA A 198 -14.15 5.82 19.69
N GLN A 199 -13.03 6.21 19.07
CA GLN A 199 -11.70 5.94 19.61
C GLN A 199 -11.47 6.63 20.96
N HIS A 200 -11.91 7.89 21.10
CA HIS A 200 -11.82 8.62 22.35
C HIS A 200 -12.64 7.92 23.46
N ARG A 201 -13.87 7.48 23.17
CA ARG A 201 -14.68 6.71 24.13
C ARG A 201 -14.01 5.41 24.57
N LEU A 202 -13.35 4.70 23.66
CA LEU A 202 -12.59 3.49 23.97
C LEU A 202 -11.38 3.79 24.85
N LEU A 203 -10.61 4.83 24.50
CA LEU A 203 -9.47 5.25 25.31
C LEU A 203 -9.90 5.66 26.71
N THR A 204 -10.98 6.43 26.86
CA THR A 204 -11.51 6.83 28.17
C THR A 204 -11.98 5.63 29.00
N ARG A 205 -12.53 4.58 28.37
CA ARG A 205 -12.85 3.32 29.06
C ARG A 205 -11.61 2.58 29.56
N LEU A 206 -10.51 2.64 28.82
CA LEU A 206 -9.25 1.97 29.17
C LEU A 206 -8.40 2.77 30.17
N THR A 207 -8.51 4.10 30.17
CA THR A 207 -7.73 4.99 31.04
C THR A 207 -8.49 5.41 32.31
N SER A 208 -9.77 5.08 32.43
CA SER A 208 -10.50 5.24 33.69
C SER A 208 -9.84 4.36 34.76
N PRO A 209 -9.42 4.92 35.92
CA PRO A 209 -8.87 4.13 37.00
C PRO A 209 -9.91 3.10 37.44
N HIS A 210 -9.57 1.83 37.27
CA HIS A 210 -10.41 0.71 37.67
C HIS A 210 -10.51 0.72 39.19
N VAL A 211 -11.59 1.28 39.74
CA VAL A 211 -12.13 0.76 41.01
C VAL A 211 -12.53 -0.66 40.68
N PRO A 212 -12.00 -1.71 41.34
CA PRO A 212 -12.45 -3.07 41.11
C PRO A 212 -13.95 -3.11 41.34
N LYS A 213 -14.75 -3.19 40.27
CA LYS A 213 -16.14 -3.58 40.41
C LYS A 213 -16.07 -5.03 40.88
N ASP A 214 -16.54 -5.25 42.11
CA ASP A 214 -16.56 -6.54 42.75
C ASP A 214 -17.19 -7.55 41.77
N LEU A 215 -16.57 -8.72 41.59
CA LEU A 215 -16.95 -9.65 40.52
C LEU A 215 -18.44 -10.02 40.62
N ASP A 216 -18.97 -10.02 41.84
CA ASP A 216 -20.37 -10.24 42.17
C ASP A 216 -21.29 -9.15 41.58
N THR A 217 -20.87 -7.88 41.58
CA THR A 217 -21.66 -6.80 40.96
C THR A 217 -21.75 -6.95 39.44
N LEU A 218 -20.66 -7.35 38.76
CA LEU A 218 -20.68 -7.59 37.31
C LEU A 218 -21.57 -8.78 36.94
N LEU A 219 -21.52 -9.86 37.72
CA LEU A 219 -22.39 -11.03 37.52
C LEU A 219 -23.86 -10.68 37.71
N THR A 220 -24.19 -9.85 38.71
CA THR A 220 -25.58 -9.40 38.91
C THR A 220 -26.08 -8.47 37.81
N GLU A 221 -25.23 -7.57 37.29
CA GLU A 221 -25.58 -6.67 36.17
C GLU A 221 -25.83 -7.46 34.86
N GLU A 222 -25.05 -8.51 34.59
CA GLU A 222 -25.29 -9.41 33.45
C GLU A 222 -26.55 -10.24 33.62
N ASP A 223 -26.80 -10.81 34.81
CA ASP A 223 -27.96 -11.69 35.04
C ASP A 223 -29.29 -10.90 34.95
N VAL A 224 -29.29 -9.64 35.42
CA VAL A 224 -30.41 -8.70 35.24
C VAL A 224 -30.61 -8.35 33.76
N SER A 225 -29.53 -8.06 33.03
CA SER A 225 -29.60 -7.74 31.60
C SER A 225 -30.07 -8.93 30.75
N PHE A 226 -29.62 -10.13 31.09
CA PHE A 226 -30.04 -11.37 30.42
C PHE A 226 -31.52 -11.67 30.67
N ARG A 227 -31.99 -11.50 31.91
CA ARG A 227 -33.41 -11.63 32.24
C ARG A 227 -34.28 -10.61 31.53
N ALA A 228 -33.84 -9.35 31.46
CA ALA A 228 -34.55 -8.30 30.73
C ALA A 228 -34.69 -8.65 29.24
N ALA A 229 -33.62 -9.11 28.60
CA ALA A 229 -33.64 -9.53 27.20
C ALA A 229 -34.55 -10.75 26.95
N MET A 230 -34.64 -11.68 27.88
CA MET A 230 -35.58 -12.81 27.79
C MET A 230 -37.05 -12.38 27.92
N MET A 231 -37.35 -11.37 28.74
CA MET A 231 -38.72 -10.86 28.86
C MET A 231 -39.13 -10.07 27.61
N ASP A 232 -38.22 -9.29 27.04
CA ASP A 232 -38.44 -8.56 25.79
C ASP A 232 -38.66 -9.53 24.59
N ALA A 233 -37.98 -10.68 24.60
CA ALA A 233 -38.19 -11.74 23.61
C ALA A 233 -39.55 -12.47 23.78
N SER A 234 -40.13 -12.49 24.98
CA SER A 234 -41.41 -13.14 25.25
C SER A 234 -42.60 -12.32 24.74
N ASP A 235 -42.49 -10.99 24.72
CA ASP A 235 -43.53 -10.10 24.19
C ASP A 235 -43.67 -10.17 22.65
N HIS A 236 -42.66 -10.68 21.95
CA HIS A 236 -42.74 -10.93 20.50
C HIS A 236 -43.39 -12.28 20.13
N VAL A 237 -43.48 -13.24 21.04
CA VAL A 237 -44.05 -14.57 20.76
C VAL A 237 -45.58 -14.60 20.95
N THR A 238 -46.12 -13.79 21.86
CA THR A 238 -47.58 -13.69 22.08
C THR A 238 -48.31 -12.92 20.98
N SER A 239 -47.63 -12.04 20.23
CA SER A 239 -48.23 -11.32 19.09
C SER A 239 -48.49 -12.21 17.86
N VAL A 240 -47.79 -13.35 17.71
CA VAL A 240 -47.88 -14.19 16.49
C VAL A 240 -48.98 -15.27 16.61
N LEU A 241 -49.43 -15.59 17.83
CA LEU A 241 -50.41 -16.67 18.05
C LEU A 241 -51.89 -16.25 17.91
N HIS A 242 -52.20 -14.97 17.69
CA HIS A 242 -53.58 -14.49 17.52
C HIS A 242 -54.05 -14.35 16.06
N HIS A 243 -53.30 -14.83 15.07
CA HIS A 243 -53.67 -14.74 13.64
C HIS A 243 -53.71 -16.09 12.90
N ALA A 244 -54.08 -17.17 13.57
CA ALA A 244 -54.43 -18.43 12.92
C ALA A 244 -55.97 -18.60 12.90
N ALA A 245 -56.60 -18.10 11.82
CA ALA A 245 -57.99 -18.42 11.50
C ALA A 245 -58.10 -19.88 11.02
N PRO A 246 -59.17 -20.62 11.37
CA PRO A 246 -59.30 -22.01 11.01
C PRO A 246 -59.74 -22.20 9.55
N LEU A 247 -59.01 -23.05 8.83
CA LEU A 247 -59.45 -23.64 7.56
C LEU A 247 -60.56 -24.66 7.84
N GLY A 248 -61.79 -24.32 7.47
CA GLY A 248 -62.93 -25.21 7.41
C GLY A 248 -63.28 -25.53 5.95
N THR A 249 -63.13 -26.79 5.60
CA THR A 249 -63.32 -27.39 4.29
C THR A 249 -64.78 -27.73 3.93
N TYR A 250 -65.03 -27.80 2.60
CA TYR A 250 -65.85 -28.78 1.86
C TYR A 250 -67.38 -28.61 1.65
N TYR A 251 -67.76 -28.79 0.36
CA TYR A 251 -69.05 -29.22 -0.24
C TYR A 251 -70.31 -28.37 0.09
N ARG A 252 -71.15 -27.92 -0.84
CA ARG A 252 -71.70 -28.47 -2.08
C ARG A 252 -72.34 -27.32 -2.87
#